data_AF-A0A833LKP2-F1
#
_entry.id   AF-A0A833LKP2-F1
#
_cell.length_a   1.000
_cell.length_b   1.000
_cell.length_c   1.000
_cell.angle_alpha   90.00
_cell.angle_beta   90.00
_cell.angle_gamma   90.00
#
_symmetry.space_group_name_H-M   'P 1'
#
loop_
_entity.id
_entity.type
_entity.pdbx_description
1 polymer ?
#
loop_
_entity_poly.entity_id
_entity_poly.type
_entity_poly.pdbx_seq_one_letter_code
_entity_poly.pdbx_strand_id
1 'polypeptide(L)' 'MSAKDDPVVIKKYANRRLYNTGTSTYVTLEDLAEMVRNGEDFTVQDAKSGEDITHPVLTQII' A
#
# COMPACT_ATOMS: atom_id res chain seq x y z
N MET A 1 -27.02 -0.14 1.27
CA MET A 1 -26.05 -1.24 1.15
C MET A 1 -24.68 -0.60 1.27
N SER A 2 -24.03 -0.78 2.43
CA SER A 2 -22.77 -0.11 2.75
C SER A 2 -21.72 -0.53 1.71
N ALA A 3 -21.21 0.45 0.95
CA ALA A 3 -20.03 0.25 0.14
C ALA A 3 -18.93 -0.20 1.11
N LYS A 4 -18.51 -1.46 1.00
CA LYS A 4 -17.27 -1.89 1.63
C LYS A 4 -16.20 -1.18 0.81
N ASP A 5 -15.61 -0.13 1.37
CA ASP A 5 -14.41 0.46 0.80
C ASP A 5 -13.34 -0.62 0.88
N ASP A 6 -13.12 -1.29 -0.24
CA ASP A 6 -12.06 -2.29 -0.33
C ASP A 6 -10.72 -1.57 -0.07
N PRO A 7 -9.83 -2.16 0.76
CA PRO A 7 -8.58 -1.52 1.13
C PRO A 7 -7.76 -1.19 -0.12
N VAL A 8 -7.12 -0.02 -0.12
CA VAL A 8 -6.27 0.41 -1.22
C VAL A 8 -5.16 -0.61 -1.44
N VAL A 9 -5.01 -1.11 -2.65
CA VAL A 9 -3.94 -2.07 -2.98
C VAL A 9 -2.72 -1.32 -3.50
N ILE A 10 -1.60 -1.49 -2.81
CA ILE A 10 -0.30 -0.94 -3.16
C ILE A 10 0.60 -2.08 -3.65
N LYS A 11 1.06 -2.00 -4.89
CA LYS A 11 2.02 -2.97 -5.43
C LYS A 11 3.45 -2.50 -5.21
N LYS A 12 4.26 -3.30 -4.54
CA LYS A 12 5.69 -3.07 -4.36
C LYS A 12 6.50 -3.81 -5.41
N TYR A 13 7.36 -3.09 -6.10
CA TYR A 13 8.30 -3.64 -7.07
C TYR A 13 9.69 -3.79 -6.45
N ALA A 14 10.51 -4.67 -7.04
CA ALA A 14 11.85 -4.98 -6.54
C ALA A 14 12.78 -3.75 -6.47
N ASN A 15 12.54 -2.72 -7.29
CA ASN A 15 13.30 -1.46 -7.33
C ASN A 15 12.83 -0.42 -6.29
N ARG A 16 12.22 -0.87 -5.19
CA ARG A 16 11.61 -0.04 -4.13
C ARG A 16 10.45 0.87 -4.59
N ARG A 17 9.97 0.74 -5.83
CA ARG A 17 8.79 1.48 -6.29
C ARG A 17 7.53 0.90 -5.66
N LEU A 18 6.67 1.79 -5.17
CA LEU A 18 5.33 1.46 -4.72
C LEU A 18 4.34 2.09 -5.71
N TYR A 19 3.28 1.36 -6.03
CA TYR A 19 2.28 1.79 -7.00
C TYR A 19 0.89 1.55 -6.45
N ASN A 20 0.10 2.61 -6.36
CA ASN A 20 -1.29 2.50 -5.95
C ASN A 20 -2.14 2.05 -7.13
N THR A 21 -2.81 0.91 -7.01
CA THR A 21 -3.63 0.36 -8.10
C THR A 21 -4.98 1.05 -8.26
N GLY A 22 -5.46 1.75 -7.23
CA GLY A 22 -6.70 2.54 -7.28
C GLY A 22 -6.52 3.83 -8.05
N THR A 23 -5.44 4.58 -7.78
CA THR A 23 -5.14 5.85 -8.46
C THR A 23 -4.25 5.69 -9.69
N SER A 24 -3.62 4.52 -9.86
CA SER A 24 -2.62 4.28 -10.91
C SER A 24 -1.44 5.26 -10.82
N THR A 25 -1.04 5.64 -9.61
CA THR A 25 0.07 6.55 -9.34
C THR A 25 1.19 5.90 -8.55
N TYR A 26 2.39 6.46 -8.68
CA TYR A 26 3.48 6.15 -7.76
C TYR A 26 3.18 6.74 -6.39
N VAL A 27 3.54 5.98 -5.37
CA VAL A 27 3.49 6.40 -3.97
C VAL A 27 4.86 6.16 -3.33
N THR A 28 5.17 6.93 -2.31
CA THR A 28 6.38 6.82 -1.50
C THR A 28 6.07 6.13 -0.17
N LEU A 29 7.11 5.80 0.59
CA LEU A 29 6.91 5.33 1.97
C LEU A 29 6.32 6.43 2.87
N GLU A 30 6.59 7.70 2.58
CA GLU A 30 6.03 8.84 3.31
C GLU A 30 4.52 8.96 3.06
N ASP A 31 4.07 8.77 1.82
CA ASP A 31 2.63 8.76 1.49
C ASP A 31 1.91 7.62 2.23
N LEU A 32 2.53 6.43 2.30
CA LEU A 32 1.97 5.32 3.09
C LEU A 32 1.91 5.67 4.59
N ALA A 33 2.90 6.39 5.12
CA ALA A 33 2.87 6.89 6.49
C ALA A 33 1.70 7.84 6.74
N GLU A 34 1.44 8.73 5.79
CA GLU A 34 0.28 9.62 5.83
C GLU A 34 -1.03 8.83 5.79
N MET A 35 -1.15 7.82 4.92
CA MET A 35 -2.33 6.95 4.87
C MET A 35 -2.57 6.27 6.23
N VAL A 36 -1.53 5.71 6.87
CA VAL A 36 -1.66 5.14 8.23
C VAL A 36 -2.12 6.19 9.24
N ARG A 37 -1.52 7.39 9.21
CA ARG A 37 -1.88 8.49 10.13
C ARG A 37 -3.31 9.00 9.92
N ASN A 38 -3.79 8.98 8.70
CA ASN A 38 -5.15 9.37 8.32
C ASN A 38 -6.18 8.28 8.62
N GLY A 39 -5.75 7.06 8.98
CA GLY A 39 -6.62 5.91 9.17
C GLY A 39 -7.16 5.33 7.87
N GLU A 40 -6.45 5.52 6.76
CA GLU A 40 -6.79 4.93 5.46
C GLU A 40 -6.32 3.48 5.41
N ASP A 41 -7.24 2.56 5.13
CA ASP A 41 -6.94 1.13 5.00
C ASP A 41 -6.25 0.83 3.67
N PHE A 42 -5.08 0.19 3.74
CA PHE A 42 -4.36 -0.30 2.56
C PHE A 42 -3.70 -1.65 2.82
N THR A 43 -3.41 -2.34 1.71
CA THR A 43 -2.61 -3.57 1.69
C THR A 43 -1.44 -3.38 0.74
N VAL A 44 -0.29 -3.97 1.08
CA VAL A 44 0.89 -3.96 0.21
C VAL A 44 1.17 -5.36 -0.28
N GLN A 45 1.21 -5.52 -1.61
CA GLN A 45 1.49 -6.78 -2.26
C GLN A 45 2.78 -6.70 -3.07
N ASP A 46 3.60 -7.76 -3.04
CA ASP A 46 4.73 -7.85 -3.94
C ASP A 46 4.23 -7.99 -5.39
N ALA A 47 4.71 -7.13 -6.28
CA ALA A 47 4.24 -7.08 -7.66
C ALA A 47 4.63 -8.30 -8.51
N LYS A 48 5.62 -9.08 -8.05
CA LYS A 48 6.12 -10.27 -8.74
C LYS A 48 5.48 -11.55 -8.21
N SER A 49 5.36 -11.71 -6.89
CA SER A 49 4.81 -12.92 -6.27
C SER A 49 3.32 -12.80 -5.88
N GLY A 50 2.80 -11.59 -5.72
CA GLY A 50 1.46 -11.34 -5.16
C GLY A 50 1.37 -11.56 -3.64
N GLU A 51 2.50 -11.77 -2.96
CA GLU A 51 2.55 -11.99 -1.52
C GLU A 51 2.16 -10.73 -0.75
N ASP A 52 1.37 -10.90 0.31
CA ASP A 52 1.05 -9.82 1.24
C ASP A 52 2.27 -9.51 2.11
N ILE A 53 2.78 -8.30 1.92
CA ILE A 53 3.93 -7.73 2.61
C ILE A 53 3.55 -6.45 3.34
N THR A 54 2.28 -6.28 3.71
CA THR A 54 1.76 -5.11 4.42
C THR A 54 2.50 -4.91 5.73
N HIS A 55 2.59 -5.95 6.56
CA HIS A 55 3.29 -5.92 7.85
C HIS A 55 4.76 -5.47 7.76
N PRO A 56 5.64 -6.10 6.95
CA PRO A 56 7.03 -5.68 6.85
C PRO A 56 7.21 -4.28 6.25
N VAL A 57 6.25 -3.78 5.46
CA VAL A 57 6.27 -2.39 4.96
C VAL A 57 5.87 -1.41 6.04
N LEU A 58 4.86 -1.71 6.86
CA LEU A 58 4.47 -0.89 8.01
C LEU A 58 5.64 -0.71 8.99
N THR A 59 6.42 -1.77 9.25
CA THR A 59 7.62 -1.68 10.12
C THR A 59 8.71 -0.74 9.57
N GLN A 60 8.74 -0.45 8.27
CA GLN A 60 9.70 0.49 7.68
C GLN A 60 9.25 1.94 7.77
N ILE A 61 7.98 2.18 8.13
CA ILE A 61 7.34 3.48 8.17
C ILE A 61 7.33 4.06 9.60
N ILE A 62 7.45 3.19 10.62
CA ILE A 62 7.40 3.53 12.06
C ILE A 62 8.81 3.68 12.63
#